data_AF-A0A7C2YG06-F1
#
_entry.id   AF-A0A7C2YG06-F1
#
_cell.length_a   1.000
_cell.length_b   1.000
_cell.length_c   1.000
_cell.angle_alpha   90.00
_cell.angle_beta   90.00
_cell.angle_gamma   90.00
#
_symmetry.space_group_name_H-M   'P 1'
#
loop_
_entity.id
_entity.type
_entity.pdbx_description
1 polymer ?
#
loop_
_entity_poly.entity_id
_entity_poly.type
_entity_poly.pdbx_seq_one_letter_code
_entity_poly.pdbx_strand_id
1 'polypeptide(L)'
;MATSTARHSRTIRPKCSPLPRKPMSTDDARAAERLLACCVSPGECAIPADAPAWDELLPLALFHGVAPLLYANLKGHDLPEPIRAQLRSIYVANSRRNEQLLAEQARILAAFSEKSISVWPLKGPQLGAQLYGDAAIRQVADMDLLIRPADLVACDGVLASLGYARQAPGDIAGLRDAGELIYLKDAGREADQGKNGGSEEGPAWRPGQMTFAVDLQQRVLPYGQRDPLADRIRSLGMTAENLLLSLCVNQVAHRFARLKYLLDAAACLRKHGAALDWPAFLAVARELDFAPGIYLSLAWARSLADVRVPQDVLVALRPDWFTRRFAARVLGDDAVTTLLRGAALAGPYGALAILAATRPGPARWRQLWRMLFPPAAYLRQVFAAAPDDPLLPLYVRRLMGKLPAALRRRTL
;
A
#
# COMPACT_ATOMS: atom_id res chain seq x y z
N MET A 1 -39.79 -5.90 22.69
CA MET A 1 -39.07 -4.60 22.78
C MET A 1 -37.68 -4.86 23.33
N ALA A 2 -36.66 -4.85 22.48
CA ALA A 2 -35.25 -4.66 22.85
C ALA A 2 -34.47 -4.47 21.54
N THR A 3 -34.40 -3.22 21.08
CA THR A 3 -33.65 -2.78 19.91
C THR A 3 -32.15 -2.85 20.21
N SER A 4 -31.46 -3.87 19.67
CA SER A 4 -30.00 -3.94 19.64
C SER A 4 -29.47 -2.88 18.68
N THR A 5 -28.80 -1.87 19.23
CA THR A 5 -28.22 -0.76 18.47
C THR A 5 -26.90 -1.21 17.85
N ALA A 6 -26.92 -1.50 16.54
CA ALA A 6 -25.72 -1.70 15.74
C ALA A 6 -24.87 -0.41 15.71
N ARG A 7 -23.87 -0.33 16.60
CA ARG A 7 -22.85 0.73 16.57
C ARG A 7 -22.04 0.57 15.29
N HIS A 8 -22.32 1.46 14.34
CA HIS A 8 -21.56 1.63 13.12
C HIS A 8 -20.10 1.97 13.46
N SER A 9 -19.17 1.07 13.14
CA SER A 9 -17.74 1.37 13.15
C SER A 9 -17.44 2.35 12.01
N ARG A 10 -17.36 3.65 12.36
CA ARG A 10 -16.89 4.69 11.46
C ARG A 10 -15.50 4.30 10.95
N THR A 11 -15.35 4.12 9.64
CA THR A 11 -14.05 4.13 8.95
C THR A 11 -13.26 5.37 9.39
N ILE A 12 -12.24 5.17 10.22
CA ILE A 12 -11.37 6.23 10.70
C ILE A 12 -10.46 6.61 9.53
N ARG A 13 -10.74 7.76 8.91
CA ARG A 13 -9.80 8.40 7.98
C ARG A 13 -8.57 8.85 8.78
N PRO A 14 -7.34 8.61 8.30
CA PRO A 14 -6.17 9.23 8.90
C PRO A 14 -6.35 10.76 8.86
N LYS A 15 -6.10 11.44 9.99
CA LYS A 15 -6.14 12.90 10.07
C LYS A 15 -5.14 13.48 9.05
N CYS A 16 -5.62 14.35 8.16
CA CYS A 16 -4.80 15.08 7.20
C CYS A 16 -3.92 16.11 7.92
N SER A 17 -2.60 15.95 7.83
CA SER A 17 -1.65 17.05 8.05
C SER A 17 -1.55 17.86 6.74
N PRO A 18 -1.61 19.20 6.77
CA PRO A 18 -1.21 20.01 5.61
C PRO A 18 0.28 19.78 5.28
N LEU A 19 0.71 20.11 4.05
CA LEU A 19 2.15 20.18 3.71
C LEU A 19 2.88 20.96 4.82
N PRO A 20 4.07 20.52 5.26
CA PRO A 20 4.88 21.33 6.16
C PRO A 20 5.05 22.71 5.53
N ARG A 21 4.46 23.73 6.17
CA ARG A 21 4.57 25.15 5.76
C ARG A 21 5.93 25.73 6.13
N LYS A 22 6.72 25.03 6.95
CA LYS A 22 8.06 25.44 7.34
C LYS A 22 9.10 24.81 6.38
N PRO A 23 10.17 25.55 6.04
CA PRO A 23 11.35 24.93 5.44
C PRO A 23 11.85 23.79 6.33
N MET A 24 12.32 22.75 5.66
CA MET A 24 12.83 21.49 6.20
C MET A 24 13.90 21.75 7.27
N SER A 25 13.86 21.03 8.40
CA SER A 25 15.02 21.00 9.31
C SER A 25 16.14 20.19 8.65
N THR A 26 17.39 20.53 8.96
CA THR A 26 18.55 19.72 8.53
C THR A 26 18.53 18.31 9.12
N ASP A 27 17.87 18.15 10.28
CA ASP A 27 17.85 16.91 11.05
C ASP A 27 16.91 15.88 10.41
N ASP A 28 15.71 16.31 9.95
CA ASP A 28 14.75 15.45 9.24
C ASP A 28 15.36 14.82 7.98
N ALA A 29 16.09 15.61 7.19
CA ALA A 29 16.72 15.14 5.96
C ALA A 29 17.81 14.11 6.26
N ARG A 30 18.64 14.38 7.27
CA ARG A 30 19.69 13.47 7.73
C ARG A 30 19.10 12.17 8.30
N ALA A 31 17.98 12.24 9.03
CA ALA A 31 17.27 11.07 9.53
C ALA A 31 16.72 10.21 8.38
N ALA A 32 16.16 10.82 7.32
CA ALA A 32 15.68 10.11 6.14
C ALA A 32 16.80 9.44 5.34
N GLU A 33 17.93 10.13 5.13
CA GLU A 33 19.13 9.55 4.49
C GLU A 33 19.66 8.35 5.28
N ARG A 34 19.76 8.49 6.62
CA ARG A 34 20.17 7.40 7.50
C ARG A 34 19.21 6.21 7.44
N LEU A 35 17.90 6.47 7.46
CA LEU A 35 16.90 5.40 7.34
C LEU A 35 17.07 4.62 6.04
N LEU A 36 17.28 5.33 4.93
CA LEU A 36 17.53 4.72 3.62
C LEU A 36 18.80 3.87 3.64
N ALA A 37 19.92 4.43 4.12
CA ALA A 37 21.19 3.70 4.22
C ALA A 37 21.03 2.40 5.02
N CYS A 38 20.42 2.49 6.20
CA CYS A 38 20.17 1.33 7.08
C CYS A 38 19.22 0.29 6.48
N CYS A 39 18.24 0.70 5.67
CA CYS A 39 17.31 -0.24 5.03
C CYS A 39 17.94 -0.99 3.85
N VAL A 40 18.90 -0.36 3.16
CA VAL A 40 19.36 -0.80 1.85
C VAL A 40 20.75 -1.45 1.89
N SER A 41 21.64 -0.90 2.73
CA SER A 41 23.04 -1.30 2.90
C SER A 41 23.37 -1.42 4.40
N PRO A 42 22.87 -2.47 5.09
CA PRO A 42 23.02 -2.60 6.54
C PRO A 42 24.48 -2.56 7.03
N GLY A 43 25.40 -3.19 6.29
CA GLY A 43 26.83 -3.24 6.65
C GLY A 43 27.57 -1.91 6.56
N GLU A 44 27.00 -0.91 5.88
CA GLU A 44 27.59 0.41 5.70
C GLU A 44 26.84 1.49 6.50
N CYS A 45 25.79 1.12 7.26
CA CYS A 45 25.04 2.09 8.03
C CYS A 45 25.85 2.55 9.26
N ALA A 46 26.40 3.75 9.19
CA ALA A 46 26.94 4.44 10.35
C ALA A 46 25.78 4.96 11.20
N ILE A 47 25.43 4.22 12.25
CA ILE A 47 24.40 4.65 13.20
C ILE A 47 25.08 5.27 14.41
N PRO A 48 24.81 6.55 14.70
CA PRO A 48 25.36 7.15 15.89
C PRO A 48 24.65 6.60 17.14
N ALA A 49 25.42 6.45 18.22
CA ALA A 49 24.92 5.97 19.50
C ALA A 49 24.10 7.02 20.28
N ASP A 50 23.91 8.22 19.72
CA ASP A 50 23.28 9.35 20.40
C ASP A 50 21.74 9.28 20.36
N ALA A 51 21.10 9.51 21.52
CA ALA A 51 19.65 9.50 21.68
C ALA A 51 18.86 10.45 20.74
N PRO A 52 19.27 11.71 20.47
CA PRO A 52 18.48 12.62 19.64
C PRO A 52 18.32 12.15 18.18
N ALA A 53 19.22 11.31 17.66
CA ALA A 53 19.06 10.74 16.32
C ALA A 53 17.94 9.68 16.25
N TRP A 54 17.66 8.99 17.36
CA TRP A 54 16.65 7.93 17.41
C TRP A 54 15.22 8.45 17.60
N ASP A 55 15.07 9.60 18.27
CA ASP A 55 13.79 10.28 18.46
C ASP A 55 13.15 10.70 17.11
N GLU A 56 13.96 10.93 16.08
CA GLU A 56 13.51 11.23 14.72
C GLU A 56 13.42 9.97 13.83
N LEU A 57 14.42 9.10 13.92
CA LEU A 57 14.56 7.93 13.04
C LEU A 57 13.46 6.90 13.27
N LEU A 58 13.09 6.62 14.52
CA LEU A 58 12.14 5.57 14.83
C LEU A 58 10.70 5.92 14.40
N PRO A 59 10.15 7.12 14.68
CA PRO A 59 8.86 7.53 14.11
C PRO A 59 8.84 7.48 12.58
N LEU A 60 9.95 7.87 11.93
CA LEU A 60 10.07 7.82 10.47
C LEU A 60 10.03 6.38 9.95
N ALA A 61 10.74 5.46 10.61
CA ALA A 61 10.74 4.03 10.29
C ALA A 61 9.34 3.40 10.47
N LEU A 62 8.62 3.78 11.53
CA LEU A 62 7.24 3.34 11.79
C LEU A 62 6.28 3.88 10.72
N PHE A 63 6.35 5.18 10.41
CA PHE A 63 5.51 5.82 9.38
C PHE A 63 5.69 5.15 8.02
N HIS A 64 6.93 4.90 7.64
CA HIS A 64 7.26 4.27 6.37
C HIS A 64 7.07 2.74 6.35
N GLY A 65 6.78 2.14 7.50
CA GLY A 65 6.50 0.72 7.67
C GLY A 65 7.72 -0.18 7.46
N VAL A 66 8.90 0.31 7.87
CA VAL A 66 10.20 -0.36 7.71
C VAL A 66 10.87 -0.67 9.05
N ALA A 67 10.20 -0.42 10.18
CA ALA A 67 10.77 -0.68 11.51
C ALA A 67 11.23 -2.15 11.74
N PRO A 68 10.50 -3.21 11.30
CA PRO A 68 11.00 -4.57 11.42
C PRO A 68 12.23 -4.84 10.53
N LEU A 69 12.28 -4.26 9.33
CA LEU A 69 13.46 -4.32 8.46
C LEU A 69 14.65 -3.62 9.10
N LEU A 70 14.42 -2.44 9.69
CA LEU A 70 15.43 -1.70 10.43
C LEU A 70 16.00 -2.56 11.56
N TYR A 71 15.16 -3.22 12.35
CA TYR A 71 15.64 -4.18 13.37
C TYR A 71 16.44 -5.33 12.75
N ALA A 72 15.91 -5.99 11.70
CA ALA A 72 16.55 -7.14 11.08
C ALA A 72 17.95 -6.82 10.56
N ASN A 73 18.12 -5.62 10.01
CA ASN A 73 19.38 -5.09 9.51
C ASN A 73 20.34 -4.69 10.63
N LEU A 74 19.83 -4.21 11.77
CA LEU A 74 20.64 -3.61 12.83
C LEU A 74 20.84 -4.47 14.08
N LYS A 75 20.18 -5.62 14.18
CA LYS A 75 20.24 -6.48 15.38
C LYS A 75 21.67 -6.91 15.78
N GLY A 76 22.60 -6.95 14.81
CA GLY A 76 24.01 -7.25 15.02
C GLY A 76 24.90 -6.04 15.37
N HIS A 77 24.35 -4.82 15.35
CA HIS A 77 25.07 -3.59 15.69
C HIS A 77 24.91 -3.24 17.18
N ASP A 78 25.78 -2.35 17.66
CA ASP A 78 25.68 -1.78 18.99
C ASP A 78 24.61 -0.69 19.02
N LEU A 79 23.43 -1.04 19.54
CA LEU A 79 22.26 -0.18 19.68
C LEU A 79 22.01 0.09 21.16
N PRO A 80 21.62 1.33 21.55
CA PRO A 80 21.16 1.60 22.91
C PRO A 80 20.03 0.64 23.31
N GLU A 81 20.09 0.07 24.50
CA GLU A 81 19.16 -0.99 24.93
C GLU A 81 17.67 -0.61 24.82
N PRO A 82 17.24 0.63 25.18
CA PRO A 82 15.84 1.03 24.98
C PRO A 82 15.39 0.93 23.52
N ILE A 83 16.25 1.32 22.58
CA ILE A 83 15.99 1.28 21.15
C ILE A 83 15.98 -0.17 20.66
N ARG A 84 16.96 -0.98 21.08
CA ARG A 84 17.02 -2.40 20.75
C ARG A 84 15.76 -3.14 21.21
N ALA A 85 15.33 -2.91 22.45
CA ALA A 85 14.14 -3.52 23.02
C ALA A 85 12.87 -3.12 22.26
N GLN A 86 12.73 -1.84 21.91
CA GLN A 86 11.58 -1.33 21.16
C GLN A 86 11.51 -1.91 19.74
N LEU A 87 12.61 -1.86 18.98
CA LEU A 87 12.69 -2.42 17.63
C LEU A 87 12.47 -3.94 17.62
N ARG A 88 13.03 -4.66 18.60
CA ARG A 88 12.82 -6.09 18.79
C ARG A 88 11.34 -6.40 19.05
N SER A 89 10.69 -5.64 19.93
CA SER A 89 9.26 -5.81 20.24
C SER A 89 8.41 -5.65 18.97
N ILE A 90 8.67 -4.61 18.18
CA ILE A 90 7.99 -4.36 16.90
C ILE A 90 8.22 -5.53 15.92
N TYR A 91 9.45 -6.02 15.80
CA TYR A 91 9.77 -7.15 14.91
C TYR A 91 9.08 -8.44 15.35
N VAL A 92 9.13 -8.80 16.64
CA VAL A 92 8.47 -10.01 17.18
C VAL A 92 6.96 -9.93 16.99
N ALA A 93 6.35 -8.78 17.28
CA ALA A 93 4.94 -8.55 17.03
C ALA A 93 4.58 -8.70 15.55
N ASN A 94 5.41 -8.17 14.65
CA ASN A 94 5.20 -8.30 13.20
C ASN A 94 5.37 -9.75 12.73
N SER A 95 6.32 -10.52 13.28
CA SER A 95 6.49 -11.95 13.00
C SER A 95 5.21 -12.73 13.30
N ARG A 96 4.70 -12.61 14.55
CA ARG A 96 3.47 -13.29 14.98
C ARG A 96 2.28 -12.93 14.10
N ARG A 97 2.12 -11.65 13.78
CA ARG A 97 1.07 -11.17 12.87
C ARG A 97 1.20 -11.81 11.49
N ASN A 98 2.41 -11.86 10.94
CA ASN A 98 2.63 -12.41 9.61
C ASN A 98 2.42 -13.93 9.58
N GLU A 99 2.77 -14.66 10.64
CA GLU A 99 2.45 -16.08 10.79
C GLU A 99 0.94 -16.32 10.77
N GLN A 100 0.17 -15.53 11.53
CA GLN A 100 -1.30 -15.59 11.51
C GLN A 100 -1.88 -15.26 10.13
N LEU A 101 -1.35 -14.23 9.45
CA LEU A 101 -1.78 -13.85 8.11
C LEU A 101 -1.43 -14.92 7.06
N LEU A 102 -0.28 -15.58 7.17
CA LEU A 102 0.11 -16.70 6.29
C LEU A 102 -0.84 -17.88 6.46
N ALA A 103 -1.14 -18.26 7.70
CA ALA A 103 -2.06 -19.34 8.01
C ALA A 103 -3.48 -19.04 7.49
N GLU A 104 -3.98 -17.82 7.72
CA GLU A 104 -5.30 -17.42 7.24
C GLU A 104 -5.35 -17.32 5.72
N GLN A 105 -4.29 -16.81 5.06
CA GLN A 105 -4.23 -16.81 3.60
C GLN A 105 -4.25 -18.24 3.05
N ALA A 106 -3.49 -19.16 3.63
CA ALA A 106 -3.50 -20.57 3.21
C ALA A 106 -4.91 -21.17 3.33
N ARG A 107 -5.64 -20.88 4.41
CA ARG A 107 -7.03 -21.30 4.61
C ARG A 107 -7.96 -20.76 3.52
N ILE A 108 -7.83 -19.48 3.16
CA ILE A 108 -8.62 -18.85 2.10
C ILE A 108 -8.31 -19.47 0.74
N LEU A 109 -7.03 -19.63 0.40
CA LEU A 109 -6.59 -20.20 -0.88
C LEU A 109 -7.06 -21.65 -1.03
N ALA A 110 -7.01 -22.45 0.05
CA ALA A 110 -7.55 -23.80 0.06
C ALA A 110 -9.05 -23.83 -0.22
N ALA A 111 -9.84 -22.98 0.46
CA ALA A 111 -11.28 -22.90 0.25
C ALA A 111 -11.66 -22.46 -1.17
N PHE A 112 -10.91 -21.53 -1.78
CA PHE A 112 -11.09 -21.19 -3.20
C PHE A 112 -10.73 -22.35 -4.12
N SER A 113 -9.64 -23.05 -3.84
CA SER A 113 -9.20 -24.23 -4.61
C SER A 113 -10.23 -25.36 -4.58
N GLU A 114 -10.86 -25.63 -3.43
CA GLU A 114 -11.93 -26.63 -3.29
C GLU A 114 -13.14 -26.32 -4.19
N LYS A 115 -13.36 -25.03 -4.49
CA LYS A 115 -14.41 -24.57 -5.40
C LYS A 115 -13.93 -24.35 -6.84
N SER A 116 -12.70 -24.77 -7.15
CA SER A 116 -12.06 -24.57 -8.47
C SER A 116 -11.99 -23.09 -8.90
N ILE A 117 -11.93 -22.18 -7.93
CA ILE A 117 -11.81 -20.74 -8.18
C ILE A 117 -10.32 -20.39 -8.25
N SER A 118 -9.88 -19.88 -9.39
CA SER A 118 -8.50 -19.40 -9.51
C SER A 118 -8.37 -18.01 -8.89
N VAL A 119 -7.39 -17.87 -7.99
CA VAL A 119 -7.05 -16.60 -7.35
C VAL A 119 -5.54 -16.41 -7.38
N TRP A 120 -5.09 -15.16 -7.51
CA TRP A 120 -3.67 -14.83 -7.54
C TRP A 120 -3.35 -13.83 -6.43
N PRO A 121 -2.61 -14.24 -5.38
CA PRO A 121 -2.07 -13.30 -4.42
C PRO A 121 -1.18 -12.29 -5.14
N LEU A 122 -1.59 -11.02 -5.12
CA LEU A 122 -0.81 -9.94 -5.75
C LEU A 122 0.35 -9.52 -4.87
N LYS A 123 0.08 -9.48 -3.57
CA LYS A 123 0.98 -9.13 -2.47
C LYS A 123 0.49 -9.90 -1.25
N GLY A 124 1.25 -9.81 -0.16
CA GLY A 124 0.81 -10.38 1.10
C GLY A 124 1.97 -10.76 1.99
N PRO A 125 1.70 -11.51 3.07
CA PRO A 125 2.72 -11.90 4.03
C PRO A 125 3.79 -12.83 3.40
N GLN A 126 3.48 -13.58 2.34
CA GLN A 126 4.43 -14.42 1.60
C GLN A 126 5.55 -13.61 0.96
N LEU A 127 5.27 -12.37 0.58
CA LEU A 127 6.24 -11.52 -0.11
C LEU A 127 7.45 -11.19 0.80
N GLY A 128 7.26 -11.19 2.13
CA GLY A 128 8.35 -11.03 3.09
C GLY A 128 9.41 -12.13 2.93
N ALA A 129 8.99 -13.39 3.02
CA ALA A 129 9.88 -14.53 2.81
C ALA A 129 10.43 -14.58 1.37
N GLN A 130 9.60 -14.29 0.37
CA GLN A 130 10.01 -14.33 -1.02
C GLN A 130 11.07 -13.27 -1.36
N LEU A 131 10.96 -12.03 -0.87
CA LEU A 131 11.89 -10.96 -1.25
C LEU A 131 13.04 -10.75 -0.26
N TYR A 132 12.77 -10.94 1.04
CA TYR A 132 13.72 -10.63 2.10
C TYR A 132 14.31 -11.88 2.77
N GLY A 133 13.81 -13.08 2.44
CA GLY A 133 14.24 -14.34 3.06
C GLY A 133 13.64 -14.60 4.45
N ASP A 134 12.89 -13.64 4.99
CA ASP A 134 12.25 -13.71 6.30
C ASP A 134 10.87 -13.05 6.24
N ALA A 135 9.83 -13.82 6.58
CA ALA A 135 8.46 -13.33 6.60
C ALA A 135 8.26 -12.20 7.62
N ALA A 136 9.02 -12.15 8.71
CA ALA A 136 8.87 -11.15 9.77
C ALA A 136 9.31 -9.73 9.38
N ILE A 137 10.06 -9.57 8.29
CA ILE A 137 10.63 -8.28 7.88
C ILE A 137 9.57 -7.34 7.29
N ARG A 138 8.65 -7.88 6.49
CA ARG A 138 7.70 -7.05 5.74
C ARG A 138 6.44 -6.77 6.56
N GLN A 139 6.09 -5.51 6.77
CA GLN A 139 4.82 -5.16 7.42
C GLN A 139 3.64 -5.28 6.45
N VAL A 140 2.68 -6.15 6.78
CA VAL A 140 1.49 -6.45 5.98
C VAL A 140 0.22 -6.14 6.77
N ALA A 141 -0.70 -5.42 6.14
CA ALA A 141 -1.98 -5.06 6.75
C ALA A 141 -3.11 -6.00 6.28
N ASP A 142 -3.09 -6.33 5.00
CA ASP A 142 -4.15 -6.97 4.22
C ASP A 142 -3.59 -8.06 3.28
N MET A 143 -4.49 -8.92 2.82
CA MET A 143 -4.23 -9.91 1.78
C MET A 143 -4.86 -9.44 0.48
N ASP A 144 -4.02 -9.06 -0.49
CA ASP A 144 -4.44 -8.62 -1.83
C ASP A 144 -4.62 -9.85 -2.74
N LEU A 145 -5.86 -10.18 -3.10
CA LEU A 145 -6.18 -11.34 -3.93
C LEU A 145 -6.84 -10.90 -5.24
N LEU A 146 -6.16 -11.11 -6.36
CA LEU A 146 -6.75 -10.92 -7.69
C LEU A 146 -7.65 -12.10 -8.04
N ILE A 147 -8.84 -11.79 -8.55
CA ILE A 147 -9.80 -12.77 -9.05
C ILE A 147 -10.19 -12.48 -10.50
N ARG A 148 -10.87 -13.43 -11.14
CA ARG A 148 -11.62 -13.13 -12.36
C ARG A 148 -12.92 -12.43 -11.99
N PRO A 149 -13.35 -11.38 -12.71
CA PRO A 149 -14.62 -10.70 -12.43
C PRO A 149 -15.84 -11.64 -12.50
N ALA A 150 -15.78 -12.68 -13.34
CA ALA A 150 -16.82 -13.69 -13.44
C ALA A 150 -17.00 -14.53 -12.16
N ASP A 151 -15.92 -14.71 -11.39
CA ASP A 151 -15.92 -15.54 -10.17
C ASP A 151 -16.37 -14.75 -8.93
N LEU A 152 -16.64 -13.44 -9.07
CA LEU A 152 -16.93 -12.53 -7.96
C LEU A 152 -17.99 -13.05 -6.97
N VAL A 153 -19.12 -13.55 -7.50
CA VAL A 153 -20.23 -14.06 -6.68
C VAL A 153 -19.82 -15.33 -5.91
N ALA A 154 -19.07 -16.22 -6.57
CA ALA A 154 -18.57 -17.43 -5.92
C ALA A 154 -17.54 -17.09 -4.83
N CYS A 155 -16.65 -16.12 -5.10
CA CYS A 155 -15.66 -15.67 -4.13
C CYS A 155 -16.31 -15.05 -2.88
N ASP A 156 -17.34 -14.24 -3.08
CA ASP A 156 -18.12 -13.63 -2.00
C ASP A 156 -18.73 -14.69 -1.09
N GLY A 157 -19.35 -15.73 -1.66
CA GLY A 157 -19.92 -16.84 -0.91
C GLY A 157 -18.86 -17.63 -0.11
N VAL A 158 -17.69 -17.89 -0.71
CA VAL A 158 -16.58 -18.57 -0.01
C VAL A 158 -16.09 -17.72 1.16
N LEU A 159 -15.80 -16.42 0.95
CA LEU A 159 -15.34 -15.55 2.02
C LEU A 159 -16.38 -15.44 3.15
N ALA A 160 -17.67 -15.31 2.81
CA ALA A 160 -18.74 -15.32 3.79
C ALA A 160 -18.78 -16.61 4.63
N SER A 161 -18.63 -17.77 3.98
CA SER A 161 -18.57 -19.07 4.67
C SER A 161 -17.36 -19.20 5.61
N LEU A 162 -16.29 -18.46 5.34
CA LEU A 162 -15.07 -18.40 6.16
C LEU A 162 -15.17 -17.39 7.31
N GLY A 163 -16.30 -16.70 7.45
CA GLY A 163 -16.58 -15.70 8.50
C GLY A 163 -16.21 -14.27 8.13
N TYR A 164 -15.94 -13.98 6.86
CA TYR A 164 -15.65 -12.62 6.40
C TYR A 164 -16.92 -11.84 6.09
N ALA A 165 -16.97 -10.59 6.56
CA ALA A 165 -18.00 -9.63 6.24
C ALA A 165 -17.49 -8.61 5.20
N ARG A 166 -18.16 -8.56 4.05
CA ARG A 166 -17.95 -7.52 3.05
C ARG A 166 -18.28 -6.15 3.63
N GLN A 167 -17.40 -5.17 3.42
CA GLN A 167 -17.61 -3.79 3.87
C GLN A 167 -18.55 -3.00 2.94
N ALA A 168 -18.59 -3.36 1.66
CA ALA A 168 -19.52 -2.78 0.70
C ALA A 168 -20.94 -3.35 0.88
N PRO A 169 -21.96 -2.52 1.13
CA PRO A 169 -23.34 -2.97 1.19
C PRO A 169 -23.89 -3.28 -0.21
N GLY A 170 -24.92 -4.14 -0.27
CA GLY A 170 -25.71 -4.40 -1.47
C GLY A 170 -25.48 -5.74 -2.12
N ASP A 171 -26.19 -5.99 -3.22
CA ASP A 171 -26.04 -7.22 -3.99
C ASP A 171 -24.66 -7.28 -4.66
N ILE A 172 -23.98 -8.40 -4.49
CA ILE A 172 -22.67 -8.67 -5.09
C ILE A 172 -22.72 -8.58 -6.61
N ALA A 173 -23.84 -8.95 -7.24
CA ALA A 173 -23.98 -8.88 -8.69
C ALA A 173 -23.86 -7.44 -9.22
N GLY A 174 -24.28 -6.45 -8.43
CA GLY A 174 -24.16 -5.02 -8.75
C GLY A 174 -22.76 -4.44 -8.54
N LEU A 175 -21.81 -5.22 -8.03
CA LEU A 175 -20.43 -4.79 -7.73
C LEU A 175 -19.40 -5.35 -8.73
N ARG A 176 -19.83 -5.91 -9.87
CA ARG A 176 -18.95 -6.43 -10.93
C ARG A 176 -17.98 -5.37 -11.51
N ASP A 177 -18.37 -4.10 -11.45
CA ASP A 177 -17.52 -2.98 -11.89
C ASP A 177 -16.71 -2.32 -10.75
N ALA A 178 -16.80 -2.85 -9.53
CA ALA A 178 -15.94 -2.42 -8.42
C ALA A 178 -14.48 -2.79 -8.73
N GLY A 179 -13.54 -1.87 -8.49
CA GLY A 179 -12.12 -2.18 -8.64
C GLY A 179 -11.65 -3.23 -7.62
N GLU A 180 -12.06 -3.02 -6.37
CA GLU A 180 -11.63 -3.78 -5.20
C GLU A 180 -12.79 -3.86 -4.19
N LEU A 181 -12.83 -4.92 -3.39
CA LEU A 181 -13.83 -5.11 -2.33
C LEU A 181 -13.12 -5.57 -1.06
N ILE A 182 -13.32 -4.82 0.02
CA ILE A 182 -12.73 -5.13 1.32
C ILE A 182 -13.64 -6.04 2.12
N TYR A 183 -13.07 -7.09 2.66
CA TYR A 183 -13.70 -8.06 3.55
C TYR A 183 -12.94 -8.09 4.87
N LEU A 184 -13.67 -8.01 5.99
CA LEU A 184 -13.10 -8.05 7.33
C LEU A 184 -13.61 -9.26 8.09
N LYS A 185 -12.71 -9.91 8.83
CA LYS A 185 -13.04 -10.96 9.79
C LYS A 185 -12.36 -10.64 11.11
N ASP A 186 -13.14 -10.53 12.17
CA ASP A 186 -12.59 -10.43 13.51
C ASP A 186 -12.11 -11.81 13.96
N ALA A 187 -10.83 -11.93 14.31
CA ALA A 187 -10.24 -13.17 14.80
C ALA A 187 -10.50 -13.40 16.31
N GLY A 188 -11.28 -12.53 16.95
CA GLY A 188 -11.51 -12.54 18.39
C GLY A 188 -10.34 -11.94 19.19
N ARG A 189 -10.48 -11.98 20.51
CA ARG A 189 -9.44 -11.51 21.45
C ARG A 189 -8.44 -12.64 21.68
N GLU A 190 -7.17 -12.41 21.32
CA GLU A 190 -6.11 -13.20 21.95
C GLU A 190 -6.01 -12.76 23.41
N ALA A 191 -6.11 -13.72 24.34
CA ALA A 191 -5.81 -13.49 25.74
C ALA A 191 -4.30 -13.24 25.87
N ASP A 192 -3.87 -12.01 25.60
CA ASP A 192 -2.47 -11.63 25.71
C ASP A 192 -2.07 -11.58 27.19
N GLN A 193 -1.39 -12.62 27.65
CA GLN A 193 -0.63 -12.62 28.91
C GLN A 193 0.62 -11.74 28.72
N GLY A 194 0.43 -10.43 28.70
CA GLY A 194 1.54 -9.52 28.45
C GLY A 194 1.12 -8.07 28.57
N LYS A 195 0.97 -7.58 29.80
CA LYS A 195 0.91 -6.14 30.06
C LYS A 195 2.23 -5.51 29.63
N ASN A 196 2.26 -4.85 28.48
CA ASN A 196 3.15 -3.71 28.27
C ASN A 196 2.46 -2.68 27.39
N GLY A 197 2.19 -1.53 28.01
CA GLY A 197 1.62 -0.36 27.37
C GLY A 197 2.60 0.28 26.39
N GLY A 198 2.05 0.86 25.33
CA GLY A 198 2.77 1.64 24.34
C GLY A 198 1.76 2.31 23.41
N SER A 199 1.83 3.63 23.37
CA SER A 199 0.86 4.62 22.90
C SER A 199 0.45 4.57 21.41
N GLU A 200 -0.68 5.23 21.19
CA GLU A 200 -1.46 5.43 19.97
C GLU A 200 -0.69 6.13 18.84
N GLU A 201 -0.88 5.67 17.59
CA GLU A 201 -1.46 6.42 16.46
C GLU A 201 -1.14 5.74 15.11
N GLY A 202 -2.12 4.97 14.60
CA GLY A 202 -2.13 4.35 13.28
C GLY A 202 -3.35 3.43 13.14
N PRO A 203 -3.94 3.26 11.94
CA PRO A 203 -5.07 2.34 11.79
C PRO A 203 -4.56 0.90 12.01
N ALA A 204 -5.12 0.22 13.01
CA ALA A 204 -4.94 -1.21 13.33
C ALA A 204 -3.90 -1.64 14.38
N TRP A 205 -3.62 -0.85 15.42
CA TRP A 205 -2.95 -1.40 16.60
C TRP A 205 -3.75 -1.16 17.89
N ARG A 206 -4.57 -2.15 18.24
CA ARG A 206 -5.06 -2.36 19.61
C ARG A 206 -4.53 -3.71 20.08
N PRO A 207 -3.75 -3.78 21.17
CA PRO A 207 -3.32 -5.04 21.75
C PRO A 207 -4.51 -5.97 21.98
N GLY A 208 -4.42 -7.21 21.51
CA GLY A 208 -5.42 -8.25 21.74
C GLY A 208 -6.64 -8.25 20.82
N GLN A 209 -6.69 -7.50 19.71
CA GLN A 209 -7.76 -7.69 18.70
C GLN A 209 -7.16 -7.75 17.31
N MET A 210 -7.10 -8.96 16.75
CA MET A 210 -6.65 -9.19 15.37
C MET A 210 -7.86 -9.17 14.43
N THR A 211 -7.83 -8.29 13.44
CA THR A 211 -8.79 -8.27 12.34
C THR A 211 -8.05 -8.66 11.07
N PHE A 212 -8.53 -9.70 10.40
CA PHE A 212 -8.06 -10.07 9.07
C PHE A 212 -8.77 -9.22 8.02
N ALA A 213 -7.99 -8.64 7.12
CA ALA A 213 -8.51 -7.91 5.97
C ALA A 213 -8.12 -8.65 4.69
N VAL A 214 -9.11 -8.93 3.85
CA VAL A 214 -8.91 -9.41 2.47
C VAL A 214 -9.36 -8.30 1.55
N ASP A 215 -8.47 -7.90 0.66
CA ASP A 215 -8.78 -7.04 -0.46
C ASP A 215 -8.96 -7.89 -1.73
N LEU A 216 -10.22 -8.05 -2.13
CA LEU A 216 -10.59 -8.85 -3.29
C LEU A 216 -10.60 -7.96 -4.54
N GLN A 217 -9.56 -8.10 -5.35
CA GLN A 217 -9.31 -7.23 -6.49
C GLN A 217 -9.84 -7.86 -7.78
N GLN A 218 -10.64 -7.10 -8.52
CA GLN A 218 -11.03 -7.43 -9.90
C GLN A 218 -10.09 -6.79 -10.92
N ARG A 219 -9.27 -5.84 -10.46
CA ARG A 219 -8.28 -5.09 -11.24
C ARG A 219 -7.06 -4.84 -10.36
N VAL A 220 -5.86 -4.98 -10.91
CA VAL A 220 -4.63 -4.50 -10.27
C VAL A 220 -4.58 -2.96 -10.33
N LEU A 221 -5.24 -2.38 -11.34
CA LEU A 221 -5.37 -0.94 -11.51
C LEU A 221 -6.82 -0.48 -11.33
N PRO A 222 -7.13 0.24 -10.23
CA PRO A 222 -8.50 0.71 -9.99
C PRO A 222 -8.93 1.81 -10.97
N TYR A 223 -8.06 2.27 -11.88
CA TYR A 223 -8.28 3.44 -12.73
C TYR A 223 -8.23 3.21 -14.25
N GLY A 224 -7.84 2.02 -14.73
CA GLY A 224 -7.89 1.66 -16.15
C GLY A 224 -9.28 1.20 -16.59
N GLN A 225 -9.65 1.37 -17.86
CA GLN A 225 -10.79 0.64 -18.46
C GLN A 225 -10.37 -0.80 -18.80
N ARG A 226 -9.17 -0.95 -19.36
CA ARG A 226 -8.44 -2.20 -19.54
C ARG A 226 -7.39 -2.35 -18.44
N ASP A 227 -7.06 -3.59 -18.09
CA ASP A 227 -6.01 -3.89 -17.12
C ASP A 227 -5.12 -5.02 -17.69
N PRO A 228 -4.19 -4.66 -18.60
CA PRO A 228 -3.36 -5.66 -19.28
C PRO A 228 -2.46 -6.41 -18.30
N LEU A 229 -2.16 -5.82 -17.12
CA LEU A 229 -1.42 -6.50 -16.07
C LEU A 229 -2.28 -7.57 -15.38
N ALA A 230 -3.52 -7.25 -14.99
CA ALA A 230 -4.44 -8.25 -14.45
C ALA A 230 -4.70 -9.38 -15.45
N ASP A 231 -4.89 -9.04 -16.74
CA ASP A 231 -5.13 -10.03 -17.79
C ASP A 231 -3.91 -10.94 -17.99
N ARG A 232 -2.70 -10.38 -17.96
CA ARG A 232 -1.46 -11.18 -18.03
C ARG A 232 -1.23 -12.03 -16.79
N ILE A 233 -1.57 -11.55 -15.60
CA ILE A 233 -1.49 -12.36 -14.36
C ILE A 233 -2.47 -13.53 -14.43
N ARG A 234 -3.67 -13.32 -14.95
CA ARG A 234 -4.66 -14.40 -15.10
C ARG A 234 -4.23 -15.47 -16.09
N SER A 235 -3.49 -15.11 -17.13
CA SER A 235 -3.05 -16.04 -18.17
C SER A 235 -1.73 -16.73 -17.86
N LEU A 236 -0.75 -16.01 -17.30
CA LEU A 236 0.62 -16.50 -17.07
C LEU A 236 0.96 -16.70 -15.58
N GLY A 237 0.07 -16.30 -14.67
CA GLY A 237 0.34 -16.29 -13.24
C GLY A 237 1.23 -15.13 -12.79
N MET A 238 1.70 -15.22 -11.54
CA MET A 238 2.59 -14.21 -10.95
C MET A 238 4.06 -14.48 -11.30
N THR A 239 4.45 -14.17 -12.54
CA THR A 239 5.87 -14.20 -12.96
C THR A 239 6.66 -13.08 -12.29
N ALA A 240 8.00 -13.12 -12.38
CA ALA A 240 8.84 -12.07 -11.81
C ALA A 240 8.57 -10.68 -12.43
N GLU A 241 8.27 -10.62 -13.73
CA GLU A 241 7.90 -9.39 -14.44
C GLU A 241 6.56 -8.86 -13.95
N ASN A 242 5.57 -9.74 -13.80
CA ASN A 242 4.24 -9.38 -13.30
C ASN A 242 4.29 -8.91 -11.85
N LEU A 243 5.12 -9.56 -11.02
CA LEU A 243 5.37 -9.14 -9.64
C LEU A 243 6.00 -7.75 -9.62
N LEU A 244 7.09 -7.52 -10.36
CA LEU A 244 7.75 -6.21 -10.40
C LEU A 244 6.79 -5.10 -10.88
N LEU A 245 6.03 -5.36 -11.95
CA LEU A 245 5.00 -4.42 -12.43
C LEU A 245 3.95 -4.12 -11.36
N SER A 246 3.46 -5.15 -10.67
CA SER A 246 2.48 -5.01 -9.59
C SER A 246 3.04 -4.18 -8.44
N LEU A 247 4.31 -4.33 -8.09
CA LEU A 247 4.99 -3.55 -7.05
C LEU A 247 5.18 -2.08 -7.45
N CYS A 248 5.58 -1.81 -8.69
CA CYS A 248 5.66 -0.45 -9.21
C CYS A 248 4.28 0.23 -9.23
N VAL A 249 3.26 -0.48 -9.72
CA VAL A 249 1.87 0.01 -9.73
C VAL A 249 1.37 0.27 -8.31
N ASN A 250 1.65 -0.63 -7.37
CA ASN A 250 1.27 -0.47 -5.98
C ASN A 250 1.88 0.77 -5.35
N GLN A 251 3.15 1.05 -5.66
CA GLN A 251 3.81 2.27 -5.19
C GLN A 251 3.07 3.53 -5.68
N VAL A 252 2.62 3.55 -6.94
CA VAL A 252 1.81 4.63 -7.50
C VAL A 252 0.43 4.72 -6.83
N ALA A 253 -0.23 3.59 -6.60
CA ALA A 253 -1.53 3.54 -5.92
C ALA A 253 -1.45 4.11 -4.50
N HIS A 254 -0.34 3.85 -3.81
CA HIS A 254 0.00 4.43 -2.51
C HIS A 254 0.75 5.76 -2.60
N ARG A 255 0.78 6.39 -3.78
CA ARG A 255 1.26 7.77 -4.02
C ARG A 255 2.72 7.99 -3.60
N PHE A 256 3.53 6.93 -3.62
CA PHE A 256 4.91 6.93 -3.13
C PHE A 256 5.05 7.35 -1.66
N ALA A 257 3.97 7.29 -0.87
CA ALA A 257 3.93 7.86 0.47
C ALA A 257 4.75 7.10 1.52
N ARG A 258 5.14 5.85 1.25
CA ARG A 258 5.88 4.99 2.18
C ARG A 258 7.07 4.32 1.51
N LEU A 259 8.22 4.32 2.20
CA LEU A 259 9.45 3.69 1.74
C LEU A 259 9.28 2.19 1.48
N LYS A 260 8.49 1.46 2.28
CA LYS A 260 8.36 0.00 2.15
C LYS A 260 8.00 -0.47 0.73
N TYR A 261 7.19 0.30 0.00
CA TYR A 261 6.80 -0.07 -1.37
C TYR A 261 7.96 0.07 -2.37
N LEU A 262 8.86 1.02 -2.14
CA LEU A 262 10.09 1.17 -2.92
C LEU A 262 11.09 0.07 -2.61
N LEU A 263 11.20 -0.31 -1.33
CA LEU A 263 12.04 -1.42 -0.91
C LEU A 263 11.53 -2.76 -1.43
N ASP A 264 10.21 -2.99 -1.51
CA ASP A 264 9.64 -4.19 -2.12
C ASP A 264 10.12 -4.29 -3.60
N ALA A 265 10.03 -3.20 -4.37
CA ALA A 265 10.48 -3.18 -5.76
C ALA A 265 12.01 -3.38 -5.89
N ALA A 266 12.79 -2.72 -5.04
CA ALA A 266 14.24 -2.89 -4.99
C ALA A 266 14.66 -4.33 -4.63
N ALA A 267 14.00 -4.94 -3.64
CA ALA A 267 14.26 -6.33 -3.25
C ALA A 267 13.88 -7.31 -4.38
N CYS A 268 12.77 -7.05 -5.09
CA CYS A 268 12.39 -7.82 -6.28
C CYS A 268 13.46 -7.72 -7.38
N LEU A 269 13.97 -6.53 -7.67
CA LEU A 269 15.05 -6.33 -8.65
C LEU A 269 16.35 -7.01 -8.22
N ARG A 270 16.71 -6.94 -6.94
CA ARG A 270 17.90 -7.61 -6.41
C ARG A 270 17.81 -9.12 -6.55
N LYS A 271 16.64 -9.70 -6.28
CA LYS A 271 16.42 -11.15 -6.32
C LYS A 271 16.23 -11.71 -7.73
N HIS A 272 15.46 -11.02 -8.57
CA HIS A 272 15.01 -11.55 -9.86
C HIS A 272 15.57 -10.80 -11.07
N GLY A 273 16.25 -9.66 -10.88
CA GLY A 273 16.60 -8.73 -11.95
C GLY A 273 17.43 -9.33 -13.10
N ALA A 274 18.29 -10.31 -12.80
CA ALA A 274 19.09 -11.01 -13.81
C ALA A 274 18.27 -11.98 -14.69
N ALA A 275 17.12 -12.44 -14.20
CA ALA A 275 16.24 -13.39 -14.88
C ALA A 275 15.01 -12.72 -15.50
N LEU A 276 14.84 -11.40 -15.36
CA LEU A 276 13.69 -10.68 -15.90
C LEU A 276 13.74 -10.62 -17.42
N ASP A 277 12.64 -11.02 -18.05
CA ASP A 277 12.37 -10.73 -19.46
C ASP A 277 11.92 -9.27 -19.60
N TRP A 278 12.90 -8.37 -19.79
CA TRP A 278 12.68 -6.94 -19.95
C TRP A 278 11.83 -6.57 -21.18
N PRO A 279 11.99 -7.19 -22.36
CA PRO A 279 11.04 -7.03 -23.47
C PRO A 279 9.60 -7.32 -23.09
N ALA A 280 9.34 -8.45 -22.41
CA ALA A 280 7.99 -8.80 -21.98
C ALA A 280 7.48 -7.87 -20.87
N PHE A 281 8.34 -7.42 -19.95
CA PHE A 281 8.02 -6.38 -18.97
C PHE A 281 7.59 -5.07 -19.67
N LEU A 282 8.37 -4.61 -20.66
CA LEU A 282 8.12 -3.37 -21.39
C LEU A 282 6.84 -3.42 -22.23
N ALA A 283 6.49 -4.58 -22.80
CA ALA A 283 5.26 -4.76 -23.55
C ALA A 283 4.03 -4.36 -22.72
N VAL A 284 3.95 -4.84 -21.48
CA VAL A 284 2.84 -4.47 -20.57
C VAL A 284 3.04 -3.08 -19.98
N ALA A 285 4.24 -2.74 -19.49
CA ALA A 285 4.52 -1.45 -18.87
C ALA A 285 4.13 -0.27 -19.79
N ARG A 286 4.31 -0.44 -21.10
CA ARG A 286 3.96 0.57 -22.10
C ARG A 286 2.47 0.65 -22.41
N GLU A 287 1.66 -0.33 -22.06
CA GLU A 287 0.21 -0.23 -22.20
C GLU A 287 -0.44 0.43 -20.99
N LEU A 288 0.28 0.48 -19.86
CA LEU A 288 -0.21 1.09 -18.63
C LEU A 288 -0.19 2.62 -18.71
N ASP A 289 -1.27 3.24 -18.22
CA ASP A 289 -1.37 4.69 -18.03
C ASP A 289 -0.31 5.23 -17.05
N PHE A 290 0.28 4.35 -16.23
CA PHE A 290 1.24 4.67 -15.18
C PHE A 290 2.71 4.46 -15.57
N ALA A 291 3.04 4.37 -16.86
CA ALA A 291 4.44 4.22 -17.30
C ALA A 291 5.41 5.27 -16.67
N PRO A 292 5.06 6.57 -16.50
CA PRO A 292 5.89 7.52 -15.78
C PRO A 292 6.14 7.12 -14.32
N GLY A 293 5.12 6.60 -13.63
CA GLY A 293 5.24 6.07 -12.28
C GLY A 293 6.17 4.86 -12.21
N ILE A 294 6.04 3.92 -13.15
CA ILE A 294 6.93 2.75 -13.25
C ILE A 294 8.38 3.19 -13.49
N TYR A 295 8.60 4.17 -14.38
CA TYR A 295 9.91 4.77 -14.58
C TYR A 295 10.49 5.33 -13.27
N LEU A 296 9.71 6.10 -12.49
CA LEU A 296 10.17 6.65 -11.22
C LEU A 296 10.50 5.55 -10.20
N SER A 297 9.65 4.52 -10.09
CA SER A 297 9.91 3.36 -9.22
C SER A 297 11.24 2.70 -9.55
N LEU A 298 11.52 2.42 -10.83
CA LEU A 298 12.76 1.78 -11.27
C LEU A 298 13.97 2.69 -11.11
N ALA A 299 13.84 3.98 -11.47
CA ALA A 299 14.92 4.94 -11.37
C ALA A 299 15.36 5.15 -9.91
N TRP A 300 14.40 5.28 -8.98
CA TRP A 300 14.70 5.44 -7.57
C TRP A 300 15.17 4.13 -6.92
N ALA A 301 14.62 2.98 -7.31
CA ALA A 301 15.12 1.70 -6.80
C ALA A 301 16.59 1.52 -7.20
N ARG A 302 16.94 1.82 -8.47
CA ARG A 302 18.33 1.80 -8.96
C ARG A 302 19.23 2.78 -8.21
N SER A 303 18.79 4.01 -7.98
CA SER A 303 19.61 5.02 -7.29
C SER A 303 19.81 4.70 -5.80
N LEU A 304 18.82 4.07 -5.16
CA LEU A 304 18.89 3.77 -3.74
C LEU A 304 19.66 2.49 -3.44
N ALA A 305 19.40 1.42 -4.18
CA ALA A 305 19.72 0.05 -3.77
C ALA A 305 20.77 -0.67 -4.60
N ASP A 306 21.51 0.10 -5.41
CA ASP A 306 22.51 -0.38 -6.37
C ASP A 306 22.02 -1.62 -7.16
N VAL A 307 20.73 -1.60 -7.51
CA VAL A 307 20.11 -2.68 -8.28
C VAL A 307 20.27 -2.42 -9.77
N ARG A 308 20.54 -3.49 -10.53
CA ARG A 308 20.69 -3.39 -11.98
C ARG A 308 19.32 -3.26 -12.65
N VAL A 309 19.08 -2.11 -13.24
CA VAL A 309 17.99 -1.89 -14.21
C VAL A 309 18.64 -1.49 -15.53
N PRO A 310 18.40 -2.23 -16.63
CA PRO A 310 18.97 -1.91 -17.93
C PRO A 310 18.64 -0.47 -18.37
N GLN A 311 19.63 0.23 -18.93
CA GLN A 311 19.49 1.64 -19.27
C GLN A 311 18.46 1.87 -20.38
N ASP A 312 18.38 0.95 -21.34
CA ASP A 312 17.38 0.90 -22.42
C ASP A 312 15.95 0.79 -21.88
N VAL A 313 15.71 0.03 -20.80
CA VAL A 313 14.40 -0.04 -20.12
C VAL A 313 14.01 1.30 -19.51
N LEU A 314 14.95 1.97 -18.82
CA LEU A 314 14.69 3.30 -18.27
C LEU A 314 14.43 4.33 -19.38
N VAL A 315 15.20 4.29 -20.47
CA VAL A 315 15.01 5.17 -21.63
C VAL A 315 13.64 4.91 -22.27
N ALA A 316 13.25 3.65 -22.41
CA ALA A 316 11.97 3.23 -23.00
C ALA A 316 10.73 3.71 -22.23
N LEU A 317 10.83 3.88 -20.91
CA LEU A 317 9.74 4.34 -20.05
C LEU A 317 9.86 5.81 -19.66
N ARG A 318 10.96 6.47 -20.03
CA ARG A 318 11.29 7.83 -19.61
C ARG A 318 10.18 8.80 -20.03
N PRO A 319 9.56 9.53 -19.08
CA PRO A 319 8.58 10.54 -19.42
C PRO A 319 9.24 11.73 -20.13
N ASP A 320 8.43 12.49 -20.85
CA ASP A 320 8.82 13.77 -21.44
C ASP A 320 9.33 14.76 -20.38
N TRP A 321 10.00 15.83 -20.85
CA TRP A 321 10.59 16.83 -19.96
C TRP A 321 9.58 17.47 -19.01
N PHE A 322 8.37 17.81 -19.48
CA PHE A 322 7.34 18.48 -18.68
C PHE A 322 6.77 17.55 -17.60
N THR A 323 6.47 16.30 -17.95
CA THR A 323 5.97 15.29 -17.01
C THR A 323 7.02 15.00 -15.93
N ARG A 324 8.30 14.90 -16.28
CA ARG A 324 9.39 14.77 -15.28
C ARG A 324 9.50 15.99 -14.38
N ARG A 325 9.44 17.20 -14.94
CA ARG A 325 9.53 18.44 -14.15
C ARG A 325 8.36 18.58 -13.18
N PHE A 326 7.16 18.19 -13.63
CA PHE A 326 5.98 18.14 -12.78
C PHE A 326 6.12 17.09 -11.67
N ALA A 327 6.58 15.88 -12.00
CA ALA A 327 6.85 14.84 -11.02
C ALA A 327 7.88 15.28 -9.98
N ALA A 328 9.01 15.85 -10.41
CA ALA A 328 10.02 16.43 -9.53
C ALA A 328 9.44 17.49 -8.57
N ARG A 329 8.55 18.35 -9.08
CA ARG A 329 7.90 19.37 -8.25
C ARG A 329 6.96 18.77 -7.20
N VAL A 330 6.26 17.68 -7.52
CA VAL A 330 5.27 17.05 -6.63
C VAL A 330 5.90 16.05 -5.67
N LEU A 331 6.71 15.13 -6.19
CA LEU A 331 7.30 14.01 -5.44
C LEU A 331 8.69 14.34 -4.89
N GLY A 332 9.46 15.17 -5.59
CA GLY A 332 10.88 15.38 -5.33
C GLY A 332 11.74 14.83 -6.46
N ASP A 333 13.01 15.24 -6.48
CA ASP A 333 13.97 14.79 -7.49
C ASP A 333 14.50 13.37 -7.20
N ASP A 334 14.48 12.97 -5.93
CA ASP A 334 14.97 11.68 -5.44
C ASP A 334 14.02 11.04 -4.43
N ALA A 335 14.39 9.83 -3.99
CA ALA A 335 13.64 9.11 -2.99
C ALA A 335 13.68 9.80 -1.62
N VAL A 336 14.82 10.36 -1.17
CA VAL A 336 14.95 11.05 0.13
C VAL A 336 13.87 12.13 0.25
N THR A 337 13.79 12.99 -0.76
CA THR A 337 12.80 14.07 -0.83
C THR A 337 11.37 13.52 -0.85
N THR A 338 11.15 12.40 -1.55
CA THR A 338 9.84 11.74 -1.60
C THR A 338 9.43 11.17 -0.23
N LEU A 339 10.37 10.57 0.51
CA LEU A 339 10.14 10.05 1.86
C LEU A 339 9.69 11.16 2.80
N LEU A 340 10.39 12.29 2.79
CA LEU A 340 10.07 13.46 3.62
C LEU A 340 8.69 14.05 3.27
N ARG A 341 8.27 13.94 2.01
CA ARG A 341 6.91 14.32 1.58
C ARG A 341 5.85 13.28 1.87
N GLY A 342 6.22 12.10 2.36
CA GLY A 342 5.33 10.95 2.52
C GLY A 342 4.05 11.25 3.29
N ALA A 343 4.13 12.01 4.38
CA ALA A 343 2.95 12.41 5.15
C ALA A 343 1.97 13.28 4.34
N ALA A 344 2.48 14.22 3.55
CA ALA A 344 1.66 15.06 2.68
C ALA A 344 1.08 14.25 1.50
N LEU A 345 1.88 13.35 0.94
CA LEU A 345 1.47 12.44 -0.14
C LEU A 345 0.39 11.44 0.32
N ALA A 346 0.39 11.04 1.59
CA ALA A 346 -0.69 10.25 2.17
C ALA A 346 -2.02 11.04 2.24
N GLY A 347 -1.93 12.37 2.34
CA GLY A 347 -3.05 13.31 2.39
C GLY A 347 -3.60 13.71 1.01
N PRO A 348 -4.28 14.88 0.91
CA PRO A 348 -4.95 15.33 -0.32
C PRO A 348 -3.97 15.65 -1.46
N TYR A 349 -2.71 15.98 -1.14
CA TYR A 349 -1.65 16.19 -2.14
C TYR A 349 -1.31 14.92 -2.92
N GLY A 350 -1.65 13.74 -2.39
CA GLY A 350 -1.49 12.46 -3.08
C GLY A 350 -2.18 12.37 -4.44
N ALA A 351 -3.25 13.15 -4.68
CA ALA A 351 -3.88 13.22 -5.99
C ALA A 351 -2.90 13.72 -7.06
N LEU A 352 -2.07 14.72 -6.74
CA LEU A 352 -1.07 15.26 -7.66
C LEU A 352 0.03 14.23 -7.94
N ALA A 353 0.41 13.42 -6.94
CA ALA A 353 1.39 12.36 -7.13
C ALA A 353 0.93 11.31 -8.13
N ILE A 354 -0.34 10.90 -8.04
CA ILE A 354 -0.92 9.96 -9.02
C ILE A 354 -0.93 10.61 -10.42
N LEU A 355 -1.33 11.87 -10.55
CA LEU A 355 -1.30 12.58 -11.85
C LEU A 355 0.12 12.73 -12.42
N ALA A 356 1.11 12.96 -11.56
CA ALA A 356 2.53 13.04 -11.92
C ALA A 356 3.08 11.70 -12.41
N ALA A 357 2.60 10.60 -11.83
CA ALA A 357 2.91 9.25 -12.23
C ALA A 357 2.09 8.75 -13.43
N THR A 358 1.11 9.53 -13.92
CA THR A 358 0.26 9.18 -15.05
C THR A 358 0.75 9.85 -16.33
N ARG A 359 0.69 9.13 -17.45
CA ARG A 359 0.99 9.66 -18.79
C ARG A 359 0.16 10.91 -19.10
N PRO A 360 0.74 11.91 -19.77
CA PRO A 360 0.00 13.10 -20.19
C PRO A 360 -1.13 12.75 -21.18
N GLY A 361 -2.02 13.71 -21.41
CA GLY A 361 -3.11 13.56 -22.37
C GLY A 361 -4.34 12.82 -21.80
N PRO A 362 -5.01 11.97 -22.60
CA PRO A 362 -6.29 11.35 -22.21
C PRO A 362 -6.21 10.51 -20.93
N ALA A 363 -5.08 9.83 -20.70
CA ALA A 363 -4.86 9.04 -19.47
C ALA A 363 -4.96 9.91 -18.21
N ARG A 364 -4.25 11.04 -18.17
CA ARG A 364 -4.30 12.00 -17.05
C ARG A 364 -5.69 12.60 -16.86
N TRP A 365 -6.40 12.89 -17.96
CA TRP A 365 -7.78 13.38 -17.87
C TRP A 365 -8.74 12.34 -17.30
N ARG A 366 -8.67 11.09 -17.78
CA ARG A 366 -9.44 9.97 -17.20
C ARG A 366 -9.15 9.79 -15.72
N GLN A 367 -7.88 9.91 -15.33
CA GLN A 367 -7.47 9.80 -13.94
C GLN A 367 -8.06 10.91 -13.08
N LEU A 368 -7.95 12.16 -13.53
CA LEU A 368 -8.57 13.31 -12.87
C LEU A 368 -10.09 13.15 -12.79
N TRP A 369 -10.72 12.72 -13.88
CA TRP A 369 -12.16 12.45 -13.93
C TRP A 369 -12.57 11.40 -12.91
N ARG A 370 -11.87 10.26 -12.80
CA ARG A 370 -12.18 9.22 -11.79
C ARG A 370 -11.91 9.70 -10.37
N MET A 371 -10.94 10.59 -10.17
CA MET A 371 -10.71 11.22 -8.87
C MET A 371 -11.83 12.19 -8.48
N LEU A 372 -12.41 12.93 -9.43
CA LEU A 372 -13.52 13.85 -9.17
C LEU A 372 -14.86 13.11 -9.12
N PHE A 373 -15.02 12.13 -9.99
CA PHE A 373 -16.22 11.35 -10.27
C PHE A 373 -15.94 9.84 -10.21
N PRO A 374 -15.72 9.27 -9.01
CA PRO A 374 -15.45 7.84 -8.87
C PRO A 374 -16.67 7.00 -9.26
N PRO A 375 -16.46 5.73 -9.64
CA PRO A 375 -17.55 4.83 -9.99
C PRO A 375 -18.60 4.71 -8.88
N ALA A 376 -19.85 4.41 -9.28
CA ALA A 376 -20.96 4.15 -8.37
C ALA A 376 -20.62 3.10 -7.30
N ALA A 377 -19.95 2.02 -7.70
CA ALA A 377 -19.49 0.96 -6.80
C ALA A 377 -18.58 1.48 -5.68
N TYR A 378 -17.62 2.36 -6.00
CA TYR A 378 -16.76 2.99 -5.00
C TYR A 378 -17.55 3.89 -4.04
N LEU A 379 -18.48 4.70 -4.58
CA LEU A 379 -19.31 5.56 -3.74
C LEU A 379 -20.17 4.76 -2.78
N ARG A 380 -20.76 3.66 -3.25
CA ARG A 380 -21.57 2.76 -2.43
C ARG A 380 -20.73 2.08 -1.35
N GLN A 381 -19.56 1.56 -1.71
CA GLN A 381 -18.64 0.95 -0.76
C GLN A 381 -18.21 1.89 0.36
N VAL A 382 -17.96 3.17 0.07
CA VAL A 382 -17.35 4.11 1.03
C VAL A 382 -18.38 5.00 1.75
N PHE A 383 -19.48 5.34 1.09
CA PHE A 383 -20.39 6.38 1.56
C PHE A 383 -21.84 5.94 1.74
N ALA A 384 -22.26 4.81 1.17
CA ALA A 384 -23.64 4.37 1.30
C ALA A 384 -23.90 3.73 2.66
N ALA A 385 -25.08 4.00 3.20
CA ALA A 385 -25.65 3.29 4.34
C ALA A 385 -26.50 2.10 3.86
N ALA A 386 -27.10 2.21 2.67
CA ALA A 386 -27.90 1.16 2.07
C ALA A 386 -27.52 0.90 0.60
N PRO A 387 -27.78 -0.32 0.08
CA PRO A 387 -27.44 -0.71 -1.30
C PRO A 387 -27.97 0.23 -2.38
N ASP A 388 -29.18 0.75 -2.16
CA ASP A 388 -29.96 1.52 -3.13
C ASP A 388 -29.85 3.03 -2.91
N ASP A 389 -28.91 3.48 -2.08
CA ASP A 389 -28.69 4.90 -1.85
C ASP A 389 -28.46 5.62 -3.20
N PRO A 390 -29.24 6.68 -3.50
CA PRO A 390 -29.08 7.42 -4.74
C PRO A 390 -27.69 8.04 -4.82
N LEU A 391 -27.08 7.99 -6.01
CA LEU A 391 -25.68 8.39 -6.19
C LEU A 391 -25.43 9.87 -5.92
N LEU A 392 -26.41 10.74 -6.24
CA LEU A 392 -26.26 12.18 -6.10
C LEU A 392 -25.99 12.59 -4.62
N PRO A 393 -26.76 12.13 -3.63
CA PRO A 393 -26.42 12.33 -2.21
C PRO A 393 -25.04 11.78 -1.80
N LEU A 394 -24.60 10.64 -2.34
CA LEU A 394 -23.27 10.09 -2.05
C LEU A 394 -22.16 10.99 -2.59
N TYR A 395 -22.36 11.55 -3.79
CA TYR A 395 -21.48 12.56 -4.39
C TYR A 395 -21.41 13.84 -3.55
N VAL A 396 -22.55 14.35 -3.10
CA VAL A 396 -22.62 15.54 -2.23
C VAL A 396 -21.93 15.26 -0.90
N ARG A 397 -22.20 14.12 -0.26
CA ARG A 397 -21.56 13.69 1.00
C ARG A 397 -20.04 13.61 0.87
N ARG A 398 -19.55 13.13 -0.29
CA ARG A 398 -18.13 13.08 -0.60
C ARG A 398 -17.52 14.48 -0.72
N LEU A 399 -18.17 15.39 -1.44
CA LEU A 399 -17.72 16.78 -1.61
C LEU A 399 -17.73 17.52 -0.26
N MET A 400 -18.80 17.41 0.52
CA MET A 400 -18.88 17.97 1.87
C MET A 400 -17.84 17.37 2.82
N GLY A 401 -17.54 16.08 2.67
CA GLY A 401 -16.49 15.38 3.41
C GLY A 401 -15.07 15.86 3.10
N LYS A 402 -14.86 16.61 2.01
CA LYS A 402 -13.58 17.27 1.66
C LYS A 402 -13.51 18.72 2.13
N LEU A 403 -14.62 19.33 2.53
CA LEU A 403 -14.61 20.68 3.12
C LEU A 403 -13.91 20.66 4.48
N PRO A 404 -13.03 21.64 4.77
CA PRO A 404 -12.43 21.84 6.08
C PRO A 404 -13.51 21.83 7.17
N ALA A 405 -13.23 21.19 8.32
CA ALA A 405 -14.19 21.07 9.42
C ALA A 405 -14.76 22.43 9.89
N ALA A 406 -13.98 23.51 9.75
CA ALA A 406 -14.38 24.88 10.04
C ALA A 406 -15.54 25.40 9.17
N LEU A 407 -15.67 24.92 7.92
CA LEU A 407 -16.75 25.32 7.00
C LEU A 407 -18.02 24.47 7.17
N ARG A 408 -17.95 23.31 7.85
CA ARG A 408 -19.13 22.44 8.07
C ARG A 408 -20.09 22.95 9.12
N ARG A 409 -19.70 23.92 9.95
CA ARG A 409 -20.54 24.49 11.03
C ARG A 409 -21.40 25.70 10.60
N ARG A 410 -21.32 26.14 9.35
CA ARG A 410 -22.08 27.30 8.84
C ARG A 410 -23.22 26.96 7.89
N THR A 411 -23.50 25.68 7.64
CA THR A 411 -24.52 25.23 6.66
C THR A 411 -25.42 24.11 7.19
N LEU A 412 -25.78 24.16 8.47
CA LEU A 412 -26.93 23.43 9.00
C LEU A 412 -27.95 24.44 9.55
#